data_AF-L9Z7K2-F1
#
_entry.id   AF-L9Z7K2-F1
#
_cell.length_a   1.000
_cell.length_b   1.000
_cell.length_c   1.000
_cell.angle_alpha   90.00
_cell.angle_beta   90.00
_cell.angle_gamma   90.00
#
_symmetry.space_group_name_H-M   'P 1'
#
loop_
_entity.id
_entity.type
_entity.pdbx_description
1 polymer ?
#
loop_
_entity_poly.entity_id
_entity_poly.type
_entity_poly.pdbx_seq_one_letter_code
_entity_poly.pdbx_strand_id
1 'polypeptide(L)'
;MIQREAAEAPSPLVRIGDGSRLESAKLVNELDTVQVELVDETGTTPYLGTGARGMGDVLAAVNIARLEGEVVDAREIEPTEGELQVIKDRSRERSEHNRAIDEVLARRVAAGDLTVDEALAEHRDDGDGSAPPDDPDES
;
A
#
# COMPACT_ATOMS: atom_id res chain seq x y z
N MET A 1 12.15 -8.95 -3.35
CA MET A 1 13.58 -8.62 -3.10
C MET A 1 13.93 -8.89 -1.64
N ILE A 2 13.20 -8.29 -0.69
CA ILE A 2 13.44 -8.44 0.76
C ILE A 2 13.47 -9.92 1.20
N GLN A 3 12.46 -10.72 0.86
CA GLN A 3 12.43 -12.15 1.23
C GLN A 3 13.63 -12.94 0.70
N ARG A 4 14.14 -12.61 -0.49
CA ARG A 4 15.31 -13.28 -1.06
C ARG A 4 16.57 -12.98 -0.25
N GLU A 5 16.79 -11.71 0.09
CA GLU A 5 17.93 -11.30 0.90
C GLU A 5 17.84 -11.86 2.32
N ALA A 6 16.64 -11.88 2.90
CA ALA A 6 16.42 -12.43 4.24
C ALA A 6 16.67 -13.95 4.28
N ALA A 7 16.29 -14.69 3.24
CA ALA A 7 16.52 -16.13 3.14
C ALA A 7 18.00 -16.53 3.07
N GLU A 8 18.89 -15.60 2.68
CA GLU A 8 20.34 -15.81 2.65
C GLU A 8 20.99 -15.61 4.04
N ALA A 9 20.24 -15.08 5.03
CA ALA A 9 20.71 -14.86 6.39
C ALA A 9 20.27 -15.98 7.36
N PRO A 10 21.10 -16.39 8.34
CA PRO A 10 20.74 -17.46 9.29
C PRO A 10 19.59 -17.10 10.25
N SER A 11 19.42 -15.81 10.55
CA SER A 11 18.40 -15.29 11.46
C SER A 11 18.08 -13.84 11.10
N PRO A 12 17.39 -13.60 9.98
CA PRO A 12 17.08 -12.25 9.52
C PRO A 12 16.09 -11.57 10.48
N LEU A 13 16.35 -10.29 10.76
CA LEU A 13 15.43 -9.38 11.43
C LEU A 13 15.12 -8.24 10.48
N VAL A 14 13.83 -8.01 10.22
CA VAL A 14 13.35 -6.90 9.38
C VAL A 14 12.64 -5.88 10.28
N ARG A 15 13.08 -4.62 10.23
CA ARG A 15 12.40 -3.51 10.91
C ARG A 15 11.58 -2.72 9.91
N ILE A 16 10.31 -2.45 10.27
CA ILE A 16 9.35 -1.71 9.44
C ILE A 16 8.88 -0.50 10.23
N GLY A 17 8.96 0.68 9.63
CA GLY A 17 8.43 1.92 10.22
C GLY A 17 6.90 2.00 10.17
N ASP A 18 6.29 2.72 11.10
CA ASP A 18 4.83 2.96 11.17
C ASP A 18 4.33 4.12 10.27
N GLY A 19 5.21 4.75 9.48
CA GLY A 19 4.87 5.96 8.71
C GLY A 19 3.71 5.81 7.71
N SER A 20 3.40 4.60 7.23
CA SER A 20 2.24 4.33 6.37
C SER A 20 1.51 3.08 6.84
N ARG A 21 0.39 3.27 7.52
CA ARG A 21 -0.36 2.18 8.19
C ARG A 21 -0.67 1.00 7.27
N LEU A 22 -1.22 1.27 6.08
CA LEU A 22 -1.58 0.23 5.10
C LEU A 22 -0.35 -0.48 4.53
N GLU A 23 0.68 0.28 4.12
CA GLU A 23 1.89 -0.31 3.52
C GLU A 23 2.67 -1.12 4.56
N SER A 24 2.80 -0.62 5.78
CA SER A 24 3.46 -1.32 6.87
C SER A 24 2.70 -2.60 7.22
N ALA A 25 1.36 -2.57 7.27
CA ALA A 25 0.56 -3.78 7.50
C ALA A 25 0.76 -4.83 6.41
N LYS A 26 0.72 -4.41 5.14
CA LYS A 26 0.99 -5.27 3.99
C LYS A 26 2.38 -5.90 4.07
N LEU A 27 3.42 -5.11 4.34
CA LEU A 27 4.79 -5.62 4.45
C LEU A 27 4.97 -6.60 5.60
N VAL A 28 4.35 -6.36 6.77
CA VAL A 28 4.36 -7.30 7.90
C VAL A 28 3.75 -8.64 7.46
N ASN A 29 2.58 -8.61 6.82
CA ASN A 29 1.86 -9.82 6.42
C ASN A 29 2.54 -10.58 5.26
N GLU A 30 3.30 -9.90 4.39
CA GLU A 30 4.11 -10.52 3.34
C GLU A 30 5.42 -11.16 3.83
N LEU A 31 5.85 -10.83 5.05
CA LEU A 31 7.12 -11.23 5.66
C LEU A 31 6.92 -12.24 6.81
N ASP A 32 5.89 -13.08 6.71
CA ASP A 32 5.47 -14.09 7.69
C ASP A 32 6.53 -15.17 7.99
N THR A 33 7.56 -15.27 7.16
CA THR A 33 8.65 -16.25 7.30
C THR A 33 9.89 -15.72 8.02
N VAL A 34 9.92 -14.43 8.37
CA VAL A 34 11.07 -13.76 9.00
C VAL A 34 10.64 -12.98 10.23
N GLN A 35 11.56 -12.72 11.15
CA GLN A 35 11.22 -11.91 12.33
C GLN A 35 11.03 -10.45 11.92
N VAL A 36 9.88 -9.88 12.29
CA VAL A 36 9.52 -8.50 11.99
C VAL A 36 9.38 -7.68 13.27
N GLU A 37 9.97 -6.48 13.27
CA GLU A 37 9.83 -5.47 14.33
C GLU A 37 9.16 -4.21 13.75
N LEU A 38 8.04 -3.79 14.32
CA LEU A 38 7.36 -2.54 13.98
C LEU A 38 7.92 -1.40 14.82
N VAL A 39 8.47 -0.39 14.16
CA VAL A 39 9.13 0.76 14.80
C VAL A 39 8.20 1.97 14.77
N ASP A 40 7.94 2.55 15.94
CA ASP A 40 7.25 3.85 16.05
C ASP A 40 8.24 4.98 15.76
N GLU A 41 8.02 5.64 14.62
CA GLU A 41 8.84 6.77 14.16
C GLU A 41 8.21 8.13 14.51
N THR A 42 7.07 8.13 15.22
CA THR A 42 6.32 9.34 15.58
C THR A 42 7.22 10.31 16.35
N GLY A 43 7.36 11.53 15.83
CA GLY A 43 8.17 12.58 16.46
C GLY A 43 9.68 12.43 16.29
N THR A 44 10.16 11.46 15.50
CA THR A 44 11.60 11.24 15.28
C THR A 44 12.15 11.92 14.03
N THR A 45 11.30 12.49 13.17
CA THR A 45 11.70 13.26 12.00
C THR A 45 12.08 14.69 12.43
N PRO A 46 13.36 15.09 12.33
CA PRO A 46 13.75 16.47 12.62
C PRO A 46 13.10 17.41 11.60
N TYR A 47 12.63 18.58 12.04
CA TYR A 47 12.19 19.66 11.15
C TYR A 47 13.37 20.15 10.30
N LEU A 48 13.64 19.47 9.21
CA LEU A 48 14.57 19.93 8.19
C LEU A 48 13.74 20.84 7.27
N GLY A 49 14.00 22.15 7.35
CA GLY A 49 13.36 23.15 6.50
C GLY A 49 13.42 22.80 5.01
N THR A 50 12.72 23.60 4.19
CA THR A 50 12.35 23.42 2.76
C THR A 50 13.46 22.98 1.78
N GLY A 51 14.73 22.83 2.20
CA GLY A 51 15.87 22.41 1.39
C GLY A 51 16.28 20.92 1.45
N ALA A 52 15.58 20.03 2.17
CA ALA A 52 16.01 18.64 2.42
C ALA A 52 15.20 17.55 1.67
N ARG A 53 14.58 17.84 0.52
CA ARG A 53 13.89 16.81 -0.28
C ARG A 53 14.89 15.74 -0.72
N GLY A 54 14.80 14.55 -0.11
CA GLY A 54 15.65 13.38 -0.39
C GLY A 54 16.45 12.87 0.81
N MET A 55 16.75 13.71 1.81
CA MET A 55 17.44 13.25 3.03
C MET A 55 16.49 12.62 4.06
N GLY A 56 15.19 12.94 3.96
CA GLY A 56 14.16 12.43 4.88
C GLY A 56 14.10 10.90 4.89
N ASP A 57 14.05 10.27 3.71
CA ASP A 57 13.94 8.81 3.59
C ASP A 57 15.18 8.09 4.12
N VAL A 58 16.37 8.66 3.88
CA VAL A 58 17.63 8.12 4.39
C VAL A 58 17.67 8.20 5.92
N LEU A 59 17.25 9.33 6.49
CA LEU A 59 17.18 9.49 7.94
C LEU A 59 16.13 8.57 8.57
N ALA A 60 14.97 8.40 7.93
CA ALA A 60 13.95 7.45 8.35
C ALA A 60 14.51 6.02 8.37
N ALA A 61 15.13 5.57 7.28
CA ALA A 61 15.76 4.25 7.21
C ALA A 61 16.83 4.04 8.31
N VAL A 62 17.66 5.07 8.57
CA VAL A 62 18.65 5.03 9.65
C VAL A 62 17.99 4.97 11.03
N ASN A 63 16.92 5.72 11.25
CA ASN A 63 16.17 5.70 12.51
C ASN A 63 15.53 4.33 12.73
N ILE A 64 14.82 3.79 11.74
CA ILE A 64 14.22 2.45 11.78
C ILE A 64 15.27 1.39 12.12
N ALA A 65 16.45 1.45 11.50
CA ALA A 65 17.51 0.48 11.77
C ALA A 65 18.07 0.56 13.20
N ARG A 66 17.99 1.72 13.87
CA ARG A 66 18.57 2.00 15.18
C ARG A 66 17.60 1.86 16.34
N LEU A 67 16.31 2.10 16.12
CA LEU A 67 15.29 2.03 17.15
C LEU A 67 14.83 0.58 17.34
N GLU A 68 14.53 0.23 18.58
CA GLU A 68 13.89 -1.05 18.89
C GLU A 68 12.41 -0.96 18.52
N GLY A 69 11.91 -2.00 17.85
CA GLY A 69 10.50 -2.12 17.50
C GLY A 69 9.75 -3.13 18.36
N GLU A 70 8.44 -3.17 18.20
CA GLU A 70 7.59 -4.24 18.72
C GLU A 70 7.65 -5.44 17.79
N VAL A 71 7.94 -6.63 18.30
CA VAL A 71 7.90 -7.86 17.50
C VAL A 71 6.45 -8.17 17.14
N VAL A 72 6.16 -8.29 15.85
CA VAL A 72 4.81 -8.53 15.32
C VAL A 72 4.84 -9.67 14.31
N ASP A 73 3.89 -10.60 14.42
CA ASP A 73 3.73 -11.71 13.47
C ASP A 73 2.79 -11.34 12.30
N ALA A 74 1.81 -10.48 12.57
CA ALA A 74 0.82 -10.02 11.61
C ALA A 74 0.27 -8.65 12.03
N ARG A 75 -0.27 -7.90 11.07
CA ARG A 75 -0.92 -6.60 11.31
C ARG A 75 -2.20 -6.50 10.49
N GLU A 76 -3.35 -6.59 11.16
CA GLU A 76 -4.67 -6.37 10.58
C GLU A 76 -5.13 -4.93 10.84
N ILE A 77 -5.45 -4.20 9.76
CA ILE A 77 -5.93 -2.82 9.86
C ILE A 77 -7.10 -2.63 8.91
N GLU A 78 -8.18 -2.06 9.43
CA GLU A 78 -9.28 -1.57 8.61
C GLU A 78 -8.91 -0.23 7.96
N PRO A 79 -8.96 -0.14 6.61
CA PRO A 79 -8.70 1.11 5.90
C PRO A 79 -9.75 2.17 6.27
N THR A 80 -9.29 3.39 6.49
CA THR A 80 -10.15 4.56 6.66
C THR A 80 -10.73 5.02 5.32
N GLU A 81 -11.85 5.74 5.35
CA GLU A 81 -12.44 6.34 4.15
C GLU A 81 -11.43 7.23 3.39
N GLY A 82 -10.59 7.98 4.13
CA GLY A 82 -9.55 8.83 3.55
C GLY A 82 -8.46 8.03 2.83
N GLU A 83 -8.01 6.92 3.42
CA GLU A 83 -7.04 6.02 2.76
C GLU A 83 -7.63 5.37 1.51
N LEU A 84 -8.90 4.95 1.55
CA LEU A 84 -9.61 4.43 0.37
C LEU A 84 -9.74 5.49 -0.72
N GLN A 85 -10.00 6.75 -0.34
CA GLN A 85 -10.07 7.84 -1.31
C GLN A 85 -8.71 8.09 -1.99
N VAL A 86 -7.61 8.06 -1.24
CA VAL A 86 -6.26 8.18 -1.81
C VAL A 86 -5.97 7.07 -2.83
N ILE A 87 -6.42 5.84 -2.55
CA ILE A 87 -6.28 4.71 -3.49
C ILE A 87 -7.08 4.97 -4.78
N LYS A 88 -8.34 5.44 -4.66
CA LYS A 88 -9.19 5.78 -5.81
C LYS A 88 -8.60 6.91 -6.64
N ASP A 89 -8.07 7.94 -5.99
CA ASP A 89 -7.42 9.07 -6.66
C ASP A 89 -6.17 8.62 -7.43
N ARG A 90 -5.30 7.82 -6.80
CA ARG A 90 -4.12 7.23 -7.45
C ARG A 90 -4.50 6.33 -8.63
N SER A 91 -5.55 5.53 -8.48
CA SER A 91 -6.11 4.71 -9.55
C SER A 91 -6.55 5.56 -10.73
N ARG A 92 -7.24 6.68 -10.46
CA ARG A 92 -7.67 7.63 -11.48
C ARG A 92 -6.49 8.21 -12.26
N GLU A 93 -5.43 8.62 -11.57
CA GLU A 93 -4.21 9.18 -12.16
C GLU A 93 -3.47 8.18 -13.07
N ARG A 94 -3.52 6.88 -12.74
CA ARG A 94 -2.91 5.82 -13.56
C ARG A 94 -3.79 5.32 -14.69
N SER A 95 -5.10 5.54 -14.58
CA SER A 95 -6.07 5.12 -15.58
C SER A 95 -5.90 5.89 -16.89
N GLU A 96 -5.78 5.17 -18.00
CA GLU A 96 -5.74 5.77 -19.34
C GLU A 96 -7.00 6.61 -19.65
N HIS A 97 -8.12 6.31 -18.99
CA HIS A 97 -9.39 7.01 -19.15
C HIS A 97 -9.75 7.90 -17.96
N ASN A 98 -8.78 8.18 -17.06
CA ASN A 98 -8.99 9.02 -15.88
C ASN A 98 -10.18 8.54 -15.02
N ARG A 99 -10.35 7.22 -14.93
CA ARG A 99 -11.41 6.51 -14.20
C ARG A 99 -10.85 5.93 -12.92
N ALA A 100 -11.52 6.19 -11.80
CA ALA A 100 -11.19 5.59 -10.50
C ALA A 100 -11.87 4.22 -10.36
N ILE A 101 -11.20 3.28 -9.69
CA ILE A 101 -11.82 2.03 -9.23
C ILE A 101 -12.93 2.30 -8.19
N ASP A 102 -13.86 1.37 -8.08
CA ASP A 102 -14.91 1.42 -7.06
C ASP A 102 -14.38 1.11 -5.65
N GLU A 103 -15.26 1.19 -4.65
CA GLU A 103 -14.88 0.95 -3.26
C GLU A 103 -14.50 -0.49 -2.95
N VAL A 104 -15.13 -1.47 -3.60
CA VAL A 104 -14.84 -2.90 -3.38
C VAL A 104 -13.42 -3.20 -3.83
N LEU A 105 -13.05 -2.71 -5.01
CA LEU A 105 -11.70 -2.82 -5.54
C LEU A 105 -10.69 -2.01 -4.72
N ALA A 106 -11.05 -0.79 -4.27
CA ALA A 106 -10.16 -0.01 -3.41
C ALA A 106 -9.85 -0.73 -2.09
N ARG A 107 -10.83 -1.43 -1.50
CA ARG A 107 -10.61 -2.25 -0.30
C ARG A 107 -9.69 -3.44 -0.55
N ARG A 108 -9.86 -4.14 -1.68
CA ARG A 108 -8.97 -5.24 -2.09
C ARG A 108 -7.53 -4.76 -2.31
N VAL A 109 -7.36 -3.57 -2.90
CA VAL A 109 -6.04 -2.94 -3.01
C VAL A 109 -5.45 -2.59 -1.65
N ALA A 110 -6.26 -2.04 -0.73
CA ALA A 110 -5.82 -1.71 0.62
C ALA A 110 -5.43 -2.94 1.45
N ALA A 111 -6.11 -4.07 1.23
CA ALA A 111 -5.78 -5.37 1.84
C ALA A 111 -4.52 -6.02 1.24
N GLY A 112 -4.05 -5.53 0.09
CA GLY A 112 -2.92 -6.10 -0.63
C GLY A 112 -3.29 -7.24 -1.60
N ASP A 113 -4.58 -7.59 -1.71
CA ASP A 113 -5.09 -8.64 -2.61
C ASP A 113 -4.92 -8.29 -4.09
N LEU A 114 -4.92 -6.99 -4.40
CA LEU A 114 -4.74 -6.47 -5.75
C LEU A 114 -3.74 -5.30 -5.75
N THR A 115 -3.01 -5.18 -6.84
CA THR A 115 -2.36 -3.91 -7.20
C THR A 115 -3.38 -2.94 -7.81
N VAL A 116 -3.04 -1.65 -7.83
CA VAL A 116 -3.86 -0.62 -8.51
C VAL A 116 -4.10 -0.97 -9.99
N ASP A 117 -3.10 -1.54 -10.65
CA ASP A 117 -3.16 -1.85 -12.08
C ASP A 117 -4.05 -3.09 -12.33
N GLU A 118 -3.97 -4.12 -11.49
CA GLU A 118 -4.89 -5.26 -11.54
C GLU A 118 -6.33 -4.84 -11.23
N ALA A 119 -6.53 -3.99 -10.23
CA ALA A 119 -7.85 -3.44 -9.92
C ALA A 119 -8.42 -2.60 -11.08
N LEU A 120 -7.58 -1.83 -11.79
CA LEU A 120 -7.99 -1.09 -12.98
C LEU A 120 -8.37 -2.01 -14.14
N ALA A 121 -7.69 -3.14 -14.29
CA ALA A 121 -8.03 -4.15 -15.30
C ALA A 121 -9.40 -4.78 -14.99
N GLU A 122 -9.61 -5.28 -13.78
CA GLU A 122 -10.89 -5.87 -13.36
C GLU A 122 -12.05 -4.86 -13.50
N HIS A 123 -11.82 -3.61 -13.13
CA HIS A 123 -12.82 -2.56 -13.24
C HIS A 123 -13.21 -2.23 -14.70
N ARG A 124 -12.39 -2.56 -15.72
CA ARG A 124 -12.75 -2.40 -17.14
C ARG A 124 -13.73 -3.47 -17.58
N ASP A 125 -13.56 -4.70 -17.11
CA ASP A 125 -14.39 -5.83 -17.50
C ASP A 125 -15.82 -5.69 -16.97
N ASP A 126 -16.01 -5.10 -15.78
CA ASP A 126 -17.34 -4.80 -15.23
C ASP A 126 -18.07 -3.67 -15.99
N GLY A 127 -17.33 -2.76 -16.62
CA GLY A 127 -17.88 -1.62 -17.36
C GLY A 127 -18.39 -1.95 -18.76
N ASP A 128 -17.93 -3.06 -19.36
CA ASP A 128 -18.30 -3.49 -20.72
C ASP A 128 -19.53 -4.44 -20.71
N GLY A 129 -20.04 -4.80 -19.53
CA GLY A 129 -21.21 -5.67 -19.33
C GLY A 129 -22.57 -4.96 -19.21
N SER A 130 -22.62 -3.62 -19.36
CA SER A 130 -23.87 -2.83 -19.30
C SER A 130 -23.99 -1.85 -20.48
N ALA A 131 -23.86 -2.35 -21.71
CA ALA A 131 -24.59 -1.73 -22.80
C ALA A 131 -26.07 -2.14 -22.65
N PRO A 132 -27.03 -1.23 -22.43
CA PRO A 132 -28.44 -1.60 -22.60
C PRO A 132 -28.61 -2.13 -24.02
N PRO A 133 -29.42 -3.19 -24.24
CA PRO A 133 -29.72 -3.60 -25.60
C PRO A 133 -30.30 -2.38 -26.34
N ASP A 134 -29.71 -2.04 -27.49
CA ASP A 134 -30.32 -1.14 -28.45
C ASP A 134 -31.73 -1.67 -28.72
N ASP A 135 -32.75 -1.02 -28.16
CA ASP A 135 -34.14 -1.27 -28.55
C ASP A 135 -34.26 -0.84 -30.01
N PRO A 136 -34.42 -1.78 -30.96
CA PRO A 136 -34.80 -1.39 -32.30
C PRO A 136 -36.32 -1.22 -32.30
N ASP A 137 -36.74 -0.07 -32.80
CA ASP A 137 -38.03 0.11 -33.47
C ASP A 137 -39.24 0.42 -32.56
N GLU A 138 -39.70 1.67 -32.62
CA GLU A 138 -41.12 1.90 -32.89
C GLU A 138 -41.25 2.92 -34.03
N SER A 139 -41.69 2.39 -35.17
CA SER A 139 -42.11 3.06 -36.40
C SER A 139 -43.41 3.87 -36.26
#